data_AF-A0A354WVN5-F1
#
_entry.id   AF-A0A354WVN5-F1
#
_cell.length_a   1.000
_cell.length_b   1.000
_cell.length_c   1.000
_cell.angle_alpha   90.00
_cell.angle_beta   90.00
_cell.angle_gamma   90.00
#
_symmetry.space_group_name_H-M   'P 1'
#
loop_
_entity.id
_entity.type
_entity.pdbx_description
1 polymer ?
#
loop_
_entity_poly.entity_id
_entity_poly.type
_entity_poly.pdbx_seq_one_letter_code
_entity_poly.pdbx_strand_id
1 'polypeptide(L)'
;MKKIVFLWMMSAFLFTSCGEYNKILKSTDYELKYSYAKKYFNAKQYSKSATLLDELVTIFKGTAYAEESLYLLAQSYYGQKDYQSASQYFET
;
A
#
# COMPACT_ATOMS: atom_id res chain seq x y z
N MET A 1 27.12 1.37 27.12
CA MET A 1 25.74 1.57 27.62
C MET A 1 24.92 2.54 26.77
N LYS A 2 25.40 3.75 26.45
CA LYS A 2 24.67 4.72 25.58
C LYS A 2 24.28 4.19 24.19
N LYS A 3 25.13 3.36 23.55
CA LYS A 3 24.86 2.74 22.24
C LYS A 3 23.72 1.70 22.26
N ILE A 4 23.54 0.99 23.38
CA ILE A 4 22.49 -0.05 23.53
C ILE A 4 21.12 0.62 23.75
N VAL A 5 21.10 1.70 24.54
CA VAL A 5 19.88 2.51 24.74
C VAL A 5 19.43 3.17 23.43
N PHE A 6 20.37 3.65 22.60
CA PHE A 6 20.05 4.21 21.28
C PHE A 6 19.47 3.16 20.32
N LEU A 7 20.00 1.93 20.34
CA LEU A 7 19.46 0.79 19.59
C LEU A 7 18.04 0.39 20.03
N TRP A 8 17.76 0.43 21.34
CA TRP A 8 16.41 0.15 21.85
C TRP A 8 15.41 1.25 21.49
N MET A 9 15.83 2.52 21.51
CA MET A 9 14.99 3.66 21.14
C MET A 9 14.64 3.68 19.65
N MET A 10 15.56 3.23 18.78
CA MET A 10 15.33 3.13 17.34
C MET A 10 14.39 1.97 16.97
N SER A 11 14.45 0.85 17.71
CA SER A 11 13.54 -0.28 17.52
C SER A 11 12.08 0.02 17.89
N ALA A 12 11.83 0.85 18.90
CA ALA A 12 10.48 1.21 19.33
C ALA A 12 9.68 1.97 18.24
N PHE A 13 10.37 2.70 17.35
CA PHE A 13 9.72 3.48 16.29
C PHE A 13 9.23 2.62 15.12
N LEU A 14 9.78 1.42 14.94
CA LEU A 14 9.44 0.53 13.83
C LEU A 14 8.11 -0.22 14.06
N PHE A 15 7.65 -0.34 15.31
CA PHE A 15 6.46 -1.13 15.64
C PHE A 15 5.13 -0.38 15.50
N THR A 16 5.13 0.95 15.46
CA THR A 16 3.88 1.73 15.43
C THR A 16 3.13 1.63 14.09
N SER A 17 3.84 1.45 12.98
CA SER A 17 3.23 1.42 11.64
C SER A 17 2.45 0.13 11.33
N CYS A 18 2.74 -0.97 12.03
CA CYS A 18 2.13 -2.27 11.69
C CYS A 18 0.69 -2.41 12.22
N GLY A 19 0.37 -1.79 13.36
CA GLY A 19 -0.97 -1.84 13.95
C GLY A 19 -2.02 -1.09 13.11
N GLU A 20 -1.67 0.10 12.63
CA GLU A 20 -2.55 0.90 11.78
C GLU A 20 -2.81 0.21 10.43
N TYR A 21 -1.77 -0.32 9.79
CA TYR A 21 -1.91 -1.05 8.53
C TYR A 21 -2.89 -2.22 8.63
N ASN A 22 -2.76 -3.06 9.66
CA ASN A 22 -3.65 -4.20 9.86
C ASN A 22 -5.12 -3.79 10.08
N LYS A 23 -5.36 -2.66 10.74
CA LYS A 23 -6.70 -2.11 10.92
C LYS A 23 -7.31 -1.71 9.58
N ILE A 24 -6.54 -1.03 8.73
CA ILE A 24 -6.99 -0.61 7.40
C ILE A 24 -7.18 -1.80 6.46
N LEU A 25 -6.28 -2.78 6.49
CA LEU A 25 -6.36 -3.99 5.68
C LEU A 25 -7.68 -4.73 5.89
N LYS A 26 -8.17 -4.78 7.14
CA LYS A 26 -9.42 -5.43 7.52
C LYS A 26 -10.65 -4.50 7.48
N SER A 27 -10.47 -3.22 7.15
CA SER A 27 -11.57 -2.27 7.06
C SER A 27 -12.49 -2.62 5.89
N THR A 28 -13.80 -2.50 6.12
CA THR A 28 -14.84 -2.59 5.08
C THR A 28 -15.13 -1.24 4.42
N ASP A 29 -14.51 -0.16 4.90
CA ASP A 29 -14.56 1.14 4.25
C ASP A 29 -13.52 1.20 3.12
N TYR A 30 -14.02 1.03 1.88
CA TYR A 30 -13.18 0.96 0.68
C TYR A 30 -12.56 2.30 0.30
N GLU A 31 -13.24 3.42 0.54
CA GLU A 31 -12.68 4.76 0.28
C GLU A 31 -11.56 5.09 1.25
N LEU A 32 -11.72 4.72 2.53
CA LEU A 32 -10.65 4.81 3.51
C LEU A 32 -9.45 3.95 3.11
N LYS A 33 -9.70 2.69 2.72
CA LYS A 33 -8.66 1.75 2.27
C LYS A 33 -7.91 2.34 1.06
N TYR A 34 -8.63 2.97 0.13
CA TYR A 34 -8.06 3.64 -1.03
C TYR A 34 -7.18 4.84 -0.67
N SER A 35 -7.67 5.72 0.20
CA SER A 35 -6.91 6.88 0.69
C SER A 35 -5.58 6.45 1.35
N TYR A 36 -5.62 5.38 2.13
CA TYR A 36 -4.43 4.79 2.72
C TYR A 36 -3.50 4.14 1.69
N ALA A 37 -4.03 3.48 0.66
CA ALA A 37 -3.22 2.98 -0.43
C ALA A 37 -2.44 4.12 -1.10
N LYS A 38 -3.09 5.25 -1.43
CA LYS A 38 -2.41 6.45 -1.95
C LYS A 38 -1.33 6.97 -1.01
N LYS A 39 -1.60 7.00 0.30
CA LYS A 39 -0.62 7.38 1.32
C LYS A 39 0.60 6.45 1.31
N TYR A 40 0.40 5.14 1.25
CA TYR A 40 1.48 4.15 1.18
C TYR A 40 2.26 4.24 -0.15
N PHE A 41 1.57 4.45 -1.27
CA PHE A 41 2.19 4.68 -2.57
C PHE A 41 3.12 5.89 -2.54
N ASN A 42 2.63 7.04 -2.05
CA ASN A 42 3.40 8.27 -1.92
C ASN A 42 4.59 8.12 -0.97
N ALA A 43 4.45 7.29 0.07
CA ALA A 43 5.53 6.92 0.97
C ALA A 43 6.50 5.87 0.40
N LYS A 44 6.35 5.46 -0.87
CA LYS A 44 7.11 4.40 -1.55
C LYS A 44 6.99 3.03 -0.87
N GLN A 45 5.98 2.83 -0.04
CA GLN A 45 5.63 1.54 0.58
C GLN A 45 4.76 0.74 -0.39
N TYR A 46 5.33 0.45 -1.57
CA TYR A 46 4.60 -0.10 -2.70
C TYR A 46 3.93 -1.45 -2.42
N SER A 47 4.57 -2.31 -1.61
CA SER A 47 3.98 -3.60 -1.21
C SER A 47 2.68 -3.42 -0.44
N LYS A 48 2.64 -2.50 0.54
CA LYS A 48 1.39 -2.20 1.29
C LYS A 48 0.33 -1.56 0.41
N SER A 49 0.75 -0.67 -0.50
CA SER A 49 -0.16 -0.05 -1.47
C SER A 49 -0.81 -1.10 -2.37
N ALA A 50 0.00 -1.97 -2.98
CA ALA A 50 -0.49 -3.03 -3.87
C ALA A 50 -1.48 -3.96 -3.16
N THR A 51 -1.15 -4.44 -1.96
CA THR A 51 -2.06 -5.33 -1.19
C THR A 51 -3.42 -4.69 -0.91
N LEU A 52 -3.46 -3.39 -0.60
CA LEU A 52 -4.74 -2.70 -0.40
C LEU A 52 -5.49 -2.51 -1.72
N LEU A 53 -4.78 -2.27 -2.81
CA LEU A 53 -5.36 -2.00 -4.13
C LEU A 53 -5.85 -3.26 -4.86
N ASP A 54 -5.25 -4.44 -4.62
CA ASP A 54 -5.61 -5.71 -5.28
C ASP A 54 -7.11 -6.05 -5.15
N GLU A 55 -7.68 -5.84 -3.96
CA GLU A 55 -9.11 -6.02 -3.73
C GLU A 55 -9.92 -4.86 -4.33
N LEU A 56 -9.42 -3.63 -4.18
CA LEU A 56 -10.13 -2.40 -4.54
C LEU A 56 -10.31 -2.23 -6.04
N VAL A 57 -9.35 -2.63 -6.89
CA VAL A 57 -9.48 -2.47 -8.35
C VAL A 57 -10.68 -3.23 -8.91
N THR A 58 -11.02 -4.37 -8.30
CA THR A 58 -12.21 -5.16 -8.67
C THR A 58 -13.48 -4.47 -8.20
N ILE A 59 -13.48 -3.95 -6.97
CA ILE A 59 -14.64 -3.28 -6.36
C ILE A 59 -14.95 -1.94 -7.05
N PHE A 60 -13.92 -1.19 -7.42
CA PHE A 60 -14.05 0.12 -8.04
C PHE A 60 -14.28 0.06 -9.55
N LYS A 61 -14.31 -1.12 -10.15
CA LYS A 61 -14.59 -1.27 -11.59
C LYS A 61 -15.91 -0.58 -11.96
N GLY A 62 -15.85 0.30 -12.97
CA GLY A 62 -17.01 1.09 -13.41
C GLY A 62 -17.34 2.32 -12.55
N THR A 63 -16.51 2.63 -11.54
CA THR A 63 -16.60 3.86 -10.74
C THR A 63 -15.55 4.88 -11.17
N ALA A 64 -15.63 6.09 -10.63
CA ALA A 64 -14.63 7.14 -10.88
C ALA A 64 -13.21 6.80 -10.38
N TYR A 65 -13.08 5.83 -9.47
CA TYR A 65 -11.78 5.40 -8.93
C TYR A 65 -11.14 4.26 -9.73
N ALA A 66 -11.83 3.70 -10.73
CA ALA A 66 -11.38 2.51 -11.47
C ALA A 66 -9.99 2.72 -12.09
N GLU A 67 -9.85 3.76 -12.91
CA GLU A 67 -8.63 4.04 -13.66
C GLU A 67 -7.46 4.41 -12.74
N GLU A 68 -7.68 5.32 -11.78
CA GLU A 68 -6.62 5.74 -10.86
C GLU A 68 -6.15 4.59 -9.96
N SER A 69 -7.08 3.77 -9.44
CA SER A 69 -6.71 2.63 -8.59
C SER A 69 -5.94 1.55 -9.35
N LEU A 70 -6.32 1.26 -10.60
CA LEU A 70 -5.61 0.32 -11.47
C LEU A 70 -4.21 0.83 -11.82
N TYR A 71 -4.09 2.10 -12.20
CA TYR A 71 -2.81 2.73 -12.49
C TYR A 71 -1.88 2.71 -11.27
N LEU A 72 -2.39 3.04 -10.08
CA LEU A 72 -1.62 3.01 -8.84
C LEU A 72 -1.19 1.58 -8.47
N LEU A 73 -2.01 0.57 -8.75
CA LEU A 73 -1.67 -0.84 -8.51
C LEU A 73 -0.52 -1.27 -9.43
N ALA A 74 -0.64 -1.00 -10.74
CA ALA A 74 0.40 -1.29 -11.71
C ALA A 74 1.73 -0.58 -11.36
N GLN A 75 1.68 0.70 -11.01
CA GLN A 75 2.84 1.47 -10.55
C GLN A 75 3.41 0.95 -9.23
N SER A 76 2.57 0.42 -8.34
CA SER A 76 3.03 -0.22 -7.10
C SER A 76 3.80 -1.50 -7.41
N TYR A 77 3.36 -2.33 -8.35
CA TYR A 77 4.13 -3.50 -8.79
C TYR A 77 5.44 -3.10 -9.48
N TYR A 78 5.40 -2.07 -10.33
CA TYR A 78 6.60 -1.53 -10.96
C TYR A 78 7.62 -1.05 -9.91
N GLY A 79 7.17 -0.32 -8.88
CA GLY A 79 8.00 0.12 -7.77
C GLY A 79 8.58 -1.01 -6.91
N GLN A 80 7.91 -2.18 -6.90
CA GLN A 80 8.42 -3.42 -6.30
C GLN A 80 9.39 -4.18 -7.22
N LYS A 81 9.60 -3.71 -8.46
CA LYS A 81 10.34 -4.40 -9.54
C LYS A 81 9.67 -5.70 -10.01
N ASP A 82 8.39 -5.87 -9.71
CA ASP A 82 7.58 -6.93 -10.29
C ASP A 82 7.00 -6.44 -11.61
N TYR A 83 7.85 -6.42 -12.63
CA TYR A 83 7.50 -5.89 -13.95
C TYR A 83 6.47 -6.75 -14.67
N GLN A 84 6.40 -8.04 -14.35
CA GLN A 84 5.42 -8.95 -14.93
C GLN A 84 4.02 -8.56 -14.46
N SER A 85 3.80 -8.49 -13.15
CA SER A 85 2.52 -8.04 -12.60
C SER A 85 2.19 -6.62 -13.06
N ALA A 86 3.17 -5.71 -13.07
CA ALA A 86 2.97 -4.34 -13.54
C ALA A 86 2.45 -4.29 -14.99
N SER A 87 3.06 -5.06 -15.92
CA SER A 87 2.62 -5.11 -17.33
C SER A 87 1.17 -5.57 -17.44
N GLN A 88 0.80 -6.62 -16.70
CA GLN A 88 -0.56 -7.16 -16.73
C GLN A 88 -1.60 -6.11 -16.34
N TYR A 89 -1.34 -5.34 -15.28
CA TYR A 89 -2.26 -4.30 -14.83
C TYR A 89 -2.22 -3.02 -15.70
N PHE A 90 -1.10 -2.73 -16.40
CA PHE A 90 -1.06 -1.63 -17.37
C PHE A 90 -1.78 -1.94 -18.69
N GLU A 91 -1.89 -3.22 -19.04
CA GLU A 91 -2.57 -3.69 -20.25
C GLU A 91 -4.08 -3.91 -20.06
N THR A 92 -4.55 -3.90 -18.80
CA THR A 92 -5.96 -4.08 -18.43
C THR A 92 -6.79 -2.84 -18.72
#